data_AF-A0A366CXL1-F1
#
_entry.id   AF-A0A366CXL1-F1
#
_cell.length_a   1.000
_cell.length_b   1.000
_cell.length_c   1.000
_cell.angle_alpha   90.00
_cell.angle_beta   90.00
_cell.angle_gamma   90.00
#
_symmetry.space_group_name_H-M   'P 1'
#
loop_
_entity.id
_entity.type
_entity.pdbx_description
1 polymer ?
#
loop_
_entity_poly.entity_id
_entity_poly.type
_entity_poly.pdbx_seq_one_letter_code
_entity_poly.pdbx_strand_id
1 'polypeptide(L)'
;MSSKSPSGLNEWLSFLKTKKFPVRAGNLARLKTQIKRTEDTLENMQKNIASDPLLAFAILNEANRIVVNKHNEINTPFHAAAMVGMNGIHNLFKRFAPYETRNRQLPDNLTAFLAEIQTSYEAATMARHWSIENLTSHEDDIFWITLFRDAAKWLLWYYAYPVMQEVQNRILQGEKASQVEMAVLGCRIDELTVHLCTFWGTPNKVIESFLTKHIPNANELQSLAHLAHHPDELPGFTEDKRLTILMNNPLIFSYCASKVAEEASNRGWDSKNLAFFYRVVATVMHRRIGDIIKTAHFASTEAAKLYNHRGKRPMALQLLDPDLYTKNSASVKKKVIVSPLAQLKKNLTRSEHQGCKNQANLALKTIKQTIPNAQHAIIFRHNSTGFQPLFQSGYKLDILKKIRWNADSKVFGKLAKQKSASHLFGDKLGTLLLDLPDTSDQIIDEQSHLILASAVVNQQEMMLFWLETRTEFDEKDFKTLKQIVSLINNA
;
A
#
# COMPACT_ATOMS: atom_id res chain seq x y z
N MET A 1 -30.23 3.42 -12.86
CA MET A 1 -30.21 4.64 -12.04
C MET A 1 -28.98 4.57 -11.16
N SER A 2 -28.01 5.46 -11.36
CA SER A 2 -26.75 5.50 -10.59
C SER A 2 -27.07 6.10 -9.21
N SER A 3 -27.46 5.25 -8.25
CA SER A 3 -27.53 5.67 -6.86
C SER A 3 -26.09 5.98 -6.43
N LYS A 4 -25.81 7.25 -6.18
CA LYS A 4 -24.55 7.71 -5.58
C LYS A 4 -24.22 6.79 -4.40
N SER A 5 -23.00 6.23 -4.38
CA SER A 5 -22.54 5.41 -3.28
C SER A 5 -22.63 6.20 -1.96
N PRO A 6 -22.96 5.55 -0.83
CA PRO A 6 -22.96 6.20 0.48
C PRO A 6 -21.61 6.88 0.75
N SER A 7 -21.63 8.02 1.43
CA SER A 7 -20.43 8.74 1.83
C SER A 7 -20.53 9.21 3.27
N GLY A 8 -19.48 8.95 4.05
CA GLY A 8 -19.42 9.23 5.47
C GLY A 8 -20.07 8.15 6.33
N LEU A 9 -19.71 8.17 7.62
CA LEU A 9 -20.07 7.14 8.58
C LEU A 9 -21.58 6.88 8.66
N ASN A 10 -22.39 7.94 8.76
CA ASN A 10 -23.83 7.82 8.97
C ASN A 10 -24.57 7.21 7.77
N GLU A 11 -24.16 7.56 6.55
CA GLU A 11 -24.76 6.98 5.34
C GLU A 11 -24.38 5.50 5.19
N TRP A 12 -23.11 5.16 5.43
CA TRP A 12 -22.65 3.76 5.43
C TRP A 12 -23.34 2.91 6.48
N LEU A 13 -23.52 3.43 7.69
CA LEU A 13 -24.28 2.75 8.75
C LEU A 13 -25.73 2.53 8.32
N SER A 14 -26.38 3.55 7.78
CA SER A 14 -27.77 3.45 7.32
C SER A 14 -27.91 2.43 6.18
N PHE A 15 -26.96 2.41 5.26
CA PHE A 15 -26.91 1.44 4.17
C PHE A 15 -26.73 0.00 4.68
N LEU A 16 -25.68 -0.28 5.48
CA LEU A 16 -25.32 -1.63 5.89
C LEU A 16 -26.27 -2.23 6.93
N LYS A 17 -26.86 -1.43 7.83
CA LYS A 17 -27.84 -1.92 8.82
C LYS A 17 -29.07 -2.56 8.18
N THR A 18 -29.43 -2.17 6.97
CA THR A 18 -30.60 -2.70 6.23
C THR A 18 -30.28 -3.96 5.42
N LYS A 19 -28.99 -4.31 5.26
CA LYS A 19 -28.57 -5.44 4.45
C LYS A 19 -28.70 -6.75 5.20
N LYS A 20 -28.99 -7.80 4.43
CA LYS A 20 -29.00 -9.18 4.92
C LYS A 20 -27.59 -9.76 4.92
N PHE A 21 -27.30 -10.70 5.80
CA PHE A 21 -26.01 -11.38 5.82
C PHE A 21 -25.94 -12.41 4.68
N PRO A 22 -24.96 -12.32 3.74
CA PRO A 22 -24.79 -13.31 2.69
C PRO A 22 -24.33 -14.66 3.27
N VAL A 23 -25.09 -15.73 3.01
CA VAL A 23 -24.83 -17.09 3.49
C VAL A 23 -24.93 -18.08 2.34
N ARG A 24 -24.09 -19.11 2.32
CA ARG A 24 -24.13 -20.11 1.25
C ARG A 24 -25.49 -20.82 1.21
N ALA A 25 -26.12 -20.87 0.05
CA ALA A 25 -27.46 -21.44 -0.13
C ALA A 25 -27.54 -22.90 0.35
N GLY A 26 -26.52 -23.71 0.06
CA GLY A 26 -26.43 -25.10 0.51
C GLY A 26 -26.37 -25.24 2.04
N ASN A 27 -25.60 -24.39 2.72
CA ASN A 27 -25.49 -24.41 4.19
C ASN A 27 -26.83 -24.00 4.83
N LEU A 28 -27.47 -22.96 4.30
CA LEU A 28 -28.77 -22.49 4.76
C LEU A 28 -29.88 -23.53 4.53
N ALA A 29 -29.89 -24.20 3.36
CA ALA A 29 -30.83 -25.27 3.07
C ALA A 29 -30.65 -26.46 4.00
N ARG A 30 -29.40 -26.91 4.21
CA ARG A 30 -29.07 -27.98 5.17
C ARG A 30 -29.53 -27.62 6.57
N LEU A 31 -29.29 -26.39 7.02
CA LEU A 31 -29.68 -25.93 8.35
C LEU A 31 -31.20 -25.88 8.51
N LYS A 32 -31.94 -25.41 7.48
CA LYS A 32 -33.40 -25.43 7.45
C LYS A 32 -33.96 -26.85 7.58
N THR A 33 -33.33 -27.82 6.91
CA THR A 33 -33.72 -29.23 6.99
C THR A 33 -33.45 -29.79 8.38
N GLN A 34 -32.27 -29.52 8.96
CA GLN A 34 -31.89 -29.99 10.30
C GLN A 34 -32.85 -29.48 11.38
N ILE A 35 -33.21 -28.19 11.35
CA ILE A 35 -34.15 -27.61 12.33
C ILE A 35 -35.57 -28.23 12.26
N LYS A 36 -35.96 -28.74 11.08
CA LYS A 36 -37.29 -29.37 10.92
C LYS A 36 -37.34 -30.82 11.39
N ARG A 37 -36.19 -31.48 11.55
CA ARG A 37 -36.11 -32.89 11.96
C ARG A 37 -36.11 -32.95 13.49
N THR A 38 -37.04 -33.71 14.05
CA THR A 38 -37.18 -33.89 15.51
C THR A 38 -36.04 -34.69 16.15
N GLU A 39 -35.28 -35.44 15.35
CA GLU A 39 -34.18 -36.29 15.81
C GLU A 39 -32.80 -35.61 15.74
N ASP A 40 -32.69 -34.46 15.07
CA ASP A 40 -31.42 -33.74 14.95
C ASP A 40 -31.08 -33.00 16.26
N THR A 41 -29.80 -32.98 16.62
CA THR A 41 -29.30 -32.25 17.80
C THR A 41 -28.56 -30.97 17.40
N LEU A 42 -28.48 -30.01 18.31
CA LEU A 42 -27.66 -28.81 18.13
C LEU A 42 -26.17 -29.16 17.90
N GLU A 43 -25.70 -30.25 18.49
CA GLU A 43 -24.36 -30.78 18.29
C GLU A 43 -24.13 -31.21 16.83
N ASN A 44 -25.09 -31.91 16.23
CA ASN A 44 -25.05 -32.28 14.81
C ASN A 44 -25.07 -31.06 13.87
N MET A 45 -25.58 -29.92 14.33
CA MET A 45 -25.63 -28.66 13.58
C MET A 45 -24.34 -27.84 13.68
N GLN A 46 -23.47 -28.09 14.67
CA GLN A 46 -22.22 -27.34 14.89
C GLN A 46 -21.37 -27.24 13.63
N LYS A 47 -21.12 -28.36 12.95
CA LYS A 47 -20.31 -28.41 11.73
C LYS A 47 -20.90 -27.53 10.62
N ASN A 48 -22.24 -27.47 10.55
CA ASN A 48 -22.92 -26.62 9.58
C ASN A 48 -22.79 -25.14 9.95
N ILE A 49 -22.99 -24.79 11.21
CA ILE A 49 -22.86 -23.41 11.73
C ILE A 49 -21.43 -22.90 11.54
N ALA A 50 -20.42 -23.69 11.90
CA ALA A 50 -19.01 -23.34 11.73
C ALA A 50 -18.57 -23.24 10.26
N SER A 51 -19.31 -23.88 9.34
CA SER A 51 -18.98 -23.88 7.91
C SER A 51 -19.39 -22.62 7.15
N ASP A 52 -20.11 -21.68 7.78
CA ASP A 52 -20.41 -20.36 7.21
C ASP A 52 -20.19 -19.26 8.26
N PRO A 53 -19.24 -18.33 8.04
CA PRO A 53 -18.87 -17.37 9.06
C PRO A 53 -20.00 -16.39 9.38
N LEU A 54 -20.84 -16.01 8.41
CA LEU A 54 -21.91 -15.05 8.64
C LEU A 54 -23.14 -15.68 9.28
N LEU A 55 -23.35 -16.98 9.08
CA LEU A 55 -24.28 -17.75 9.89
C LEU A 55 -23.83 -17.80 11.36
N ALA A 56 -22.56 -18.15 11.60
CA ALA A 56 -21.97 -18.20 12.93
C ALA A 56 -22.04 -16.82 13.63
N PHE A 57 -21.71 -15.75 12.91
CA PHE A 57 -21.78 -14.37 13.38
C PHE A 57 -23.20 -13.97 13.79
N ALA A 58 -24.19 -14.25 12.95
CA ALA A 58 -25.58 -13.88 13.24
C ALA A 58 -26.15 -14.63 14.46
N ILE A 59 -25.78 -15.90 14.63
CA ILE A 59 -26.16 -16.69 15.82
C ILE A 59 -25.47 -16.13 17.08
N LEU A 60 -24.18 -15.81 16.98
CA LEU A 60 -23.41 -15.21 18.07
C LEU A 60 -24.01 -13.87 18.54
N ASN A 61 -24.32 -13.00 17.58
CA ASN A 61 -24.94 -11.70 17.85
C ASN A 61 -26.33 -11.85 18.48
N GLU A 62 -27.14 -12.80 18.00
CA GLU A 62 -28.46 -13.04 18.58
C GLU A 62 -28.36 -13.56 20.02
N ALA A 63 -27.41 -14.45 20.29
CA ALA A 63 -27.17 -14.97 21.64
C ALA A 63 -26.81 -13.85 22.63
N ASN A 64 -25.92 -12.95 22.23
CA ASN A 64 -25.53 -11.81 23.08
C ASN A 64 -26.63 -10.74 23.20
N ARG A 65 -27.59 -10.70 22.27
CA ARG A 65 -28.77 -9.84 22.37
C ARG A 65 -29.80 -10.36 23.37
N ILE A 66 -29.96 -11.69 23.48
CA ILE A 66 -30.94 -12.31 24.40
C ILE A 66 -30.41 -12.46 25.82
N VAL A 67 -29.08 -12.52 26.01
CA VAL A 67 -28.46 -12.61 27.34
C VAL A 67 -28.63 -11.28 28.08
N VAL A 68 -29.39 -11.30 29.17
CA VAL A 68 -29.70 -10.13 30.00
C VAL A 68 -28.51 -9.72 30.88
N ASN A 69 -27.69 -10.68 31.32
CA ASN A 69 -26.51 -10.45 32.16
C ASN A 69 -25.24 -10.29 31.33
N LYS A 70 -24.81 -9.04 31.11
CA LYS A 70 -23.60 -8.67 30.35
C LYS A 70 -22.27 -9.14 30.96
N HIS A 71 -22.27 -9.80 32.12
CA HIS A 71 -21.04 -10.25 32.78
C HIS A 71 -20.49 -11.55 32.16
N ASN A 72 -21.33 -12.36 31.50
CA ASN A 72 -20.92 -13.57 30.78
C ASN A 72 -21.28 -13.43 29.30
N GLU A 73 -20.41 -12.75 28.54
CA GLU A 73 -20.54 -12.66 27.10
C GLU A 73 -20.32 -14.02 26.44
N ILE A 74 -21.09 -14.29 25.40
CA ILE A 74 -20.95 -15.52 24.62
C ILE A 74 -19.99 -15.21 23.47
N ASN A 75 -18.81 -15.82 23.49
CA ASN A 75 -17.76 -15.54 22.50
C ASN A 75 -17.65 -16.59 21.39
N THR A 76 -18.26 -17.77 21.57
CA THR A 76 -18.19 -18.87 20.59
C THR A 76 -19.55 -19.15 19.94
N PRO A 77 -19.60 -19.38 18.61
CA PRO A 77 -20.83 -19.71 17.90
C PRO A 77 -21.50 -20.99 18.40
N PHE A 78 -20.74 -21.95 18.94
CA PHE A 78 -21.32 -23.16 19.49
C PHE A 78 -22.11 -22.90 20.77
N HIS A 79 -21.51 -22.19 21.73
CA HIS A 79 -22.22 -21.80 22.94
C HIS A 79 -23.42 -20.89 22.60
N ALA A 80 -23.26 -20.01 21.62
CA ALA A 80 -24.35 -19.17 21.10
C ALA A 80 -25.51 -19.99 20.51
N ALA A 81 -25.22 -21.02 19.72
CA ALA A 81 -26.25 -21.88 19.14
C ALA A 81 -27.06 -22.60 20.22
N ALA A 82 -26.40 -23.07 21.29
CA ALA A 82 -27.07 -23.68 22.43
C ALA A 82 -28.00 -22.70 23.16
N MET A 83 -27.53 -21.46 23.37
CA MET A 83 -28.29 -20.41 24.06
C MET A 83 -29.47 -19.89 23.24
N VAL A 84 -29.32 -19.76 21.91
CA VAL A 84 -30.38 -19.30 21.00
C VAL A 84 -31.42 -20.39 20.76
N GLY A 85 -31.00 -21.66 20.73
CA GLY A 85 -31.85 -22.80 20.44
C GLY A 85 -32.36 -22.84 18.99
N MET A 86 -33.00 -23.95 18.61
CA MET A 86 -33.46 -24.16 17.22
C MET A 86 -34.50 -23.13 16.75
N ASN A 87 -35.45 -22.76 17.61
CA ASN A 87 -36.47 -21.76 17.30
C ASN A 87 -35.86 -20.36 17.09
N GLY A 88 -34.87 -19.99 17.92
CA GLY A 88 -34.14 -18.74 17.75
C GLY A 88 -33.36 -18.73 16.43
N ILE A 89 -32.68 -19.82 16.09
CA ILE A 89 -31.95 -19.95 14.82
C ILE A 89 -32.93 -19.87 13.63
N HIS A 90 -34.10 -20.50 13.72
CA HIS A 90 -35.14 -20.40 12.69
C HIS A 90 -35.55 -18.95 12.41
N ASN A 91 -35.73 -18.16 13.47
CA ASN A 91 -36.10 -16.75 13.37
C ASN A 91 -35.04 -15.87 12.70
N LEU A 92 -33.78 -16.32 12.66
CA LEU A 92 -32.69 -15.63 11.97
C LEU A 92 -32.74 -15.80 10.45
N PHE A 93 -33.49 -16.77 9.91
CA PHE A 93 -33.51 -17.03 8.46
C PHE A 93 -33.95 -15.84 7.61
N LYS A 94 -34.78 -14.94 8.16
CA LYS A 94 -35.16 -13.70 7.48
C LYS A 94 -34.01 -12.70 7.29
N ARG A 95 -32.95 -12.80 8.11
CA ARG A 95 -31.77 -11.95 8.08
C ARG A 95 -30.72 -12.41 7.06
N PHE A 96 -30.88 -13.58 6.43
CA PHE A 96 -29.90 -14.13 5.49
C PHE A 96 -30.28 -13.89 4.03
N ALA A 97 -29.27 -13.60 3.21
CA ALA A 97 -29.35 -13.58 1.75
C ALA A 97 -28.59 -14.80 1.20
N PRO A 98 -29.25 -15.78 0.59
CA PRO A 98 -28.56 -16.95 0.04
C PRO A 98 -27.74 -16.58 -1.19
N TYR A 99 -26.52 -17.11 -1.30
CA TYR A 99 -25.70 -17.06 -2.53
C TYR A 99 -25.29 -18.45 -2.99
N GLU A 100 -25.03 -18.61 -4.30
CA GLU A 100 -24.66 -19.88 -4.93
C GLU A 100 -23.18 -19.90 -5.32
N THR A 101 -22.52 -21.04 -5.11
CA THR A 101 -21.10 -21.24 -5.46
C THR A 101 -20.90 -22.35 -6.52
N ARG A 102 -22.00 -22.82 -7.13
CA ARG A 102 -21.97 -23.92 -8.11
C ARG A 102 -21.53 -23.50 -9.51
N ASN A 103 -21.58 -22.20 -9.80
CA ASN A 103 -21.17 -21.67 -11.09
C ASN A 103 -19.65 -21.77 -11.26
N ARG A 104 -19.21 -22.15 -12.46
CA ARG A 104 -17.77 -22.23 -12.81
C ARG A 104 -17.08 -20.88 -12.76
N GLN A 105 -17.83 -19.81 -13.02
CA GLN A 105 -17.38 -18.42 -12.90
C GLN A 105 -18.30 -17.69 -11.92
N LEU A 106 -17.73 -17.22 -10.82
CA LEU A 106 -18.44 -16.45 -9.80
C LEU A 106 -18.43 -14.96 -10.20
N PRO A 107 -19.48 -14.19 -9.87
CA PRO A 107 -19.44 -12.74 -9.97
C PRO A 107 -18.25 -12.13 -9.22
N ASP A 108 -17.72 -11.01 -9.69
CA ASP A 108 -16.52 -10.39 -9.11
C ASP A 108 -16.70 -10.00 -7.65
N ASN A 109 -17.87 -9.47 -7.29
CA ASN A 109 -18.20 -9.13 -5.89
C ASN A 109 -18.23 -10.37 -4.98
N LEU A 110 -18.77 -11.49 -5.46
CA LEU A 110 -18.81 -12.75 -4.71
C LEU A 110 -17.41 -13.34 -4.57
N THR A 111 -16.59 -13.28 -5.63
CA THR A 111 -15.20 -13.74 -5.60
C THR A 111 -14.38 -12.93 -4.58
N ALA A 112 -14.50 -11.60 -4.61
CA ALA A 112 -13.82 -10.72 -3.67
C ALA A 112 -14.30 -10.91 -2.22
N PHE A 113 -15.61 -11.07 -2.01
CA PHE A 113 -16.17 -11.41 -0.70
C PHE A 113 -15.61 -12.74 -0.14
N LEU A 114 -15.57 -13.79 -0.96
CA LEU A 114 -15.01 -15.09 -0.55
C LEU A 114 -13.48 -15.01 -0.35
N ALA A 115 -12.79 -14.15 -1.09
CA ALA A 115 -11.37 -13.88 -0.89
C ALA A 115 -11.10 -13.22 0.45
N GLU A 116 -11.91 -12.22 0.84
CA GLU A 116 -11.80 -11.57 2.14
C GLU A 116 -12.10 -12.55 3.28
N ILE A 117 -13.16 -13.35 3.17
CA ILE A 117 -13.46 -14.42 4.15
C ILE A 117 -12.26 -15.36 4.32
N GLN A 118 -11.62 -15.76 3.22
CA GLN A 118 -10.43 -16.61 3.28
C GLN A 118 -9.29 -15.92 4.04
N THR A 119 -9.05 -14.63 3.79
CA THR A 119 -8.05 -13.82 4.54
C THR A 119 -8.37 -13.80 6.04
N SER A 120 -9.63 -13.59 6.40
CA SER A 120 -10.05 -13.54 7.81
C SER A 120 -9.91 -14.89 8.51
N TYR A 121 -10.18 -16.01 7.83
CA TYR A 121 -9.91 -17.34 8.37
C TYR A 121 -8.41 -17.58 8.60
N GLU A 122 -7.58 -17.17 7.65
CA GLU A 122 -6.12 -17.28 7.80
C GLU A 122 -5.61 -16.43 8.97
N ALA A 123 -6.11 -15.19 9.11
CA ALA A 123 -5.81 -14.33 10.26
C ALA A 123 -6.25 -14.97 11.58
N ALA A 124 -7.47 -15.50 11.64
CA ALA A 124 -8.01 -16.14 12.83
C ALA A 124 -7.21 -17.37 13.25
N THR A 125 -6.79 -18.20 12.29
CA THR A 125 -5.93 -19.36 12.58
C THR A 125 -4.55 -18.92 13.08
N MET A 126 -3.94 -17.87 12.51
CA MET A 126 -2.67 -17.32 13.02
C MET A 126 -2.80 -16.82 14.45
N ALA A 127 -3.84 -16.02 14.74
CA ALA A 127 -4.08 -15.49 16.08
C ALA A 127 -4.29 -16.61 17.11
N ARG A 128 -5.03 -17.65 16.73
CA ARG A 128 -5.24 -18.83 17.58
C ARG A 128 -3.93 -19.54 17.92
N HIS A 129 -3.08 -19.79 16.94
CA HIS A 129 -1.78 -20.45 17.18
C HIS A 129 -0.87 -19.63 18.08
N TRP A 130 -0.76 -18.32 17.84
CA TRP A 130 0.02 -17.45 18.73
C TRP A 130 -0.55 -17.42 20.15
N SER A 131 -1.88 -17.40 20.30
CA SER A 131 -2.56 -17.49 21.61
C SER A 131 -2.25 -18.80 22.34
N ILE A 132 -2.27 -19.94 21.63
CA ILE A 132 -1.95 -21.27 22.19
C ILE A 132 -0.49 -21.30 22.66
N GLU A 133 0.44 -20.86 21.81
CA GLU A 133 1.87 -20.85 22.13
C GLU A 133 2.22 -19.88 23.27
N ASN A 134 1.43 -18.82 23.44
CA ASN A 134 1.54 -17.88 24.54
C ASN A 134 0.77 -18.33 25.80
N LEU A 135 0.26 -19.57 25.83
CA LEU A 135 -0.47 -20.16 26.96
C LEU A 135 -1.65 -19.30 27.43
N THR A 136 -2.27 -18.57 26.52
CA THR A 136 -3.45 -17.76 26.84
C THR A 136 -4.67 -18.67 26.96
N SER A 137 -5.43 -18.53 28.03
CA SER A 137 -6.74 -19.19 28.15
C SER A 137 -7.71 -18.62 27.11
N HIS A 138 -8.53 -19.47 26.47
CA HIS A 138 -9.56 -19.09 25.50
C HIS A 138 -9.07 -18.80 24.07
N GLU A 139 -8.20 -19.66 23.53
CA GLU A 139 -7.72 -19.60 22.14
C GLU A 139 -8.86 -19.62 21.10
N ASP A 140 -9.96 -20.33 21.40
CA ASP A 140 -11.14 -20.37 20.53
C ASP A 140 -11.85 -19.01 20.46
N ASP A 141 -11.87 -18.25 21.57
CA ASP A 141 -12.43 -16.91 21.59
C ASP A 141 -11.58 -16.00 20.68
N ILE A 142 -10.25 -16.08 20.78
CA ILE A 142 -9.34 -15.30 19.93
C ILE A 142 -9.52 -15.61 18.45
N PHE A 143 -9.78 -16.86 18.09
CA PHE A 143 -10.12 -17.23 16.72
C PHE A 143 -11.37 -16.48 16.23
N TRP A 144 -12.50 -16.58 16.96
CA TRP A 144 -13.75 -15.97 16.54
C TRP A 144 -13.73 -14.44 16.60
N ILE A 145 -13.07 -13.87 17.62
CA ILE A 145 -12.84 -12.42 17.71
C ILE A 145 -12.12 -11.94 16.47
N THR A 146 -11.01 -12.59 16.10
CA THR A 146 -10.20 -12.22 14.93
C THR A 146 -10.98 -12.36 13.64
N LEU A 147 -11.72 -13.46 13.48
CA LEU A 147 -12.53 -13.69 12.29
C LEU A 147 -13.59 -12.60 12.11
N PHE A 148 -14.29 -12.21 13.17
CA PHE A 148 -15.39 -11.24 13.10
C PHE A 148 -14.97 -9.78 13.07
N ARG A 149 -13.66 -9.48 13.19
CA ARG A 149 -13.13 -8.13 12.92
C ARG A 149 -13.43 -7.68 11.49
N ASP A 150 -13.46 -8.60 10.54
CA ASP A 150 -13.69 -8.27 9.14
C ASP A 150 -15.17 -8.36 8.73
N ALA A 151 -16.10 -8.55 9.67
CA ALA A 151 -17.53 -8.73 9.36
C ALA A 151 -18.11 -7.58 8.51
N ALA A 152 -17.76 -6.33 8.82
CA ALA A 152 -18.19 -5.18 8.01
C ALA A 152 -17.50 -5.14 6.63
N LYS A 153 -16.21 -5.49 6.55
CA LYS A 153 -15.47 -5.59 5.27
C LYS A 153 -16.09 -6.62 4.35
N TRP A 154 -16.52 -7.78 4.88
CA TRP A 154 -17.23 -8.78 4.09
C TRP A 154 -18.50 -8.18 3.45
N LEU A 155 -19.30 -7.44 4.22
CA LEU A 155 -20.50 -6.81 3.68
C LEU A 155 -20.19 -5.71 2.66
N LEU A 156 -19.11 -4.95 2.86
CA LEU A 156 -18.65 -3.96 1.89
C LEU A 156 -18.22 -4.63 0.58
N TRP A 157 -17.45 -5.73 0.62
CA TRP A 157 -17.09 -6.47 -0.59
C TRP A 157 -18.30 -7.06 -1.31
N TYR A 158 -19.30 -7.53 -0.56
CA TYR A 158 -20.49 -8.15 -1.14
C TYR A 158 -21.47 -7.12 -1.75
N TYR A 159 -21.75 -6.03 -1.03
CA TYR A 159 -22.79 -5.04 -1.39
C TYR A 159 -22.26 -3.74 -2.01
N ALA A 160 -20.97 -3.44 -1.85
CA ALA A 160 -20.34 -2.20 -2.30
C ALA A 160 -19.01 -2.47 -3.03
N TYR A 161 -18.97 -3.53 -3.84
CA TYR A 161 -17.77 -3.98 -4.56
C TYR A 161 -17.00 -2.86 -5.30
N PRO A 162 -17.64 -1.98 -6.10
CA PRO A 162 -16.88 -0.93 -6.82
C PRO A 162 -16.12 0.02 -5.89
N VAL A 163 -16.71 0.35 -4.74
CA VAL A 163 -16.09 1.22 -3.72
C VAL A 163 -14.88 0.51 -3.10
N MET A 164 -15.04 -0.76 -2.70
CA MET A 164 -13.94 -1.54 -2.12
C MET A 164 -12.82 -1.82 -3.13
N GLN A 165 -13.16 -2.00 -4.40
CA GLN A 165 -12.18 -2.16 -5.48
C GLN A 165 -11.32 -0.89 -5.63
N GLU A 166 -11.93 0.30 -5.57
CA GLU A 166 -11.19 1.57 -5.58
C GLU A 166 -10.24 1.68 -4.38
N VAL A 167 -10.74 1.37 -3.18
CA VAL A 167 -9.94 1.36 -1.94
C VAL A 167 -8.74 0.44 -2.09
N GLN A 168 -8.97 -0.81 -2.49
CA GLN A 168 -7.93 -1.81 -2.65
C GLN A 168 -6.89 -1.39 -3.70
N ASN A 169 -7.32 -0.87 -4.84
CA ASN A 169 -6.41 -0.43 -5.90
C ASN A 169 -5.46 0.68 -5.44
N ARG A 170 -5.98 1.67 -4.71
CA ARG A 170 -5.17 2.78 -4.16
C ARG A 170 -4.20 2.32 -3.09
N ILE A 171 -4.61 1.40 -2.22
CA ILE A 171 -3.72 0.76 -1.23
C ILE A 171 -2.59 -0.01 -1.91
N LEU A 172 -2.89 -0.78 -2.96
CA LEU A 172 -1.87 -1.50 -3.73
C LEU A 172 -0.92 -0.57 -4.49
N GLN A 173 -1.37 0.64 -4.86
CA GLN A 173 -0.52 1.68 -5.44
C GLN A 173 0.43 2.32 -4.42
N GLY A 174 0.24 2.07 -3.12
CA GLY A 174 1.13 2.48 -2.04
C GLY A 174 0.59 3.62 -1.17
N GLU A 175 -0.66 4.04 -1.37
CA GLU A 175 -1.30 5.00 -0.48
C GLU A 175 -1.60 4.36 0.89
N LYS A 176 -1.62 5.19 1.95
CA LYS A 176 -1.94 4.71 3.30
C LYS A 176 -3.42 4.35 3.38
N ALA A 177 -3.75 3.14 3.85
CA ALA A 177 -5.13 2.65 3.97
C ALA A 177 -6.05 3.66 4.69
N SER A 178 -5.58 4.28 5.77
CA SER A 178 -6.35 5.28 6.50
C SER A 178 -6.76 6.50 5.68
N GLN A 179 -5.89 6.96 4.79
CA GLN A 179 -6.15 8.11 3.93
C GLN A 179 -7.08 7.73 2.77
N VAL A 180 -6.90 6.53 2.21
CA VAL A 180 -7.74 5.99 1.14
C VAL A 180 -9.17 5.77 1.63
N GLU A 181 -9.34 5.14 2.79
CA GLU A 181 -10.66 4.91 3.39
C GLU A 181 -11.41 6.24 3.61
N MET A 182 -10.74 7.24 4.19
CA MET A 182 -11.34 8.57 4.38
C MET A 182 -11.69 9.25 3.04
N ALA A 183 -10.85 9.11 2.02
CA ALA A 183 -11.08 9.73 0.72
C ALA A 183 -12.22 9.06 -0.08
N VAL A 184 -12.35 7.73 0.01
CA VAL A 184 -13.30 6.96 -0.79
C VAL A 184 -14.62 6.73 -0.05
N LEU A 185 -14.57 6.31 1.22
CA LEU A 185 -15.77 6.04 2.02
C LEU A 185 -16.24 7.26 2.82
N GLY A 186 -15.37 8.23 3.10
CA GLY A 186 -15.68 9.34 4.01
C GLY A 186 -15.61 8.98 5.51
N CYS A 187 -15.19 7.76 5.85
CA CYS A 187 -14.96 7.29 7.21
C CYS A 187 -13.94 6.15 7.23
N ARG A 188 -13.45 5.77 8.42
CA ARG A 188 -12.62 4.57 8.59
C ARG A 188 -13.49 3.32 8.62
N ILE A 189 -13.03 2.23 7.99
CA ILE A 189 -13.74 0.94 8.05
C ILE A 189 -13.73 0.38 9.48
N ASP A 190 -12.66 0.61 10.24
CA ASP A 190 -12.57 0.20 11.65
C ASP A 190 -13.66 0.89 12.49
N GLU A 191 -13.87 2.19 12.29
CA GLU A 191 -14.91 2.98 12.95
C GLU A 191 -16.31 2.49 12.57
N LEU A 192 -16.55 2.28 11.27
CA LEU A 192 -17.79 1.71 10.76
C LEU A 192 -18.07 0.32 11.36
N THR A 193 -17.05 -0.53 11.47
CA THR A 193 -17.14 -1.87 12.08
C THR A 193 -17.58 -1.80 13.53
N VAL A 194 -16.96 -0.93 14.34
CA VAL A 194 -17.32 -0.75 15.76
C VAL A 194 -18.80 -0.40 15.90
N HIS A 195 -19.28 0.60 15.16
CA HIS A 195 -20.68 1.03 15.22
C HIS A 195 -21.67 -0.05 14.73
N LEU A 196 -21.29 -0.83 13.72
CA LEU A 196 -22.12 -1.95 13.23
C LEU A 196 -22.17 -3.10 14.23
N CYS A 197 -21.03 -3.50 14.80
CA CYS A 197 -20.94 -4.53 15.83
C CYS A 197 -21.78 -4.16 17.07
N THR A 198 -21.72 -2.90 17.52
CA THR A 198 -22.60 -2.41 18.59
C THR A 198 -24.07 -2.52 18.21
N PHE A 199 -24.45 -2.17 16.99
CA PHE A 199 -25.84 -2.27 16.52
C PHE A 199 -26.32 -3.73 16.43
N TRP A 200 -25.47 -4.65 15.98
CA TRP A 200 -25.83 -6.06 15.85
C TRP A 200 -25.85 -6.80 17.19
N GLY A 201 -25.29 -6.24 18.26
CA GLY A 201 -25.15 -6.92 19.55
C GLY A 201 -24.01 -7.93 19.56
N THR A 202 -22.94 -7.67 18.81
CA THR A 202 -21.72 -8.49 18.79
C THR A 202 -21.01 -8.44 20.14
N PRO A 203 -20.32 -9.53 20.58
CA PRO A 203 -19.54 -9.53 21.82
C PRO A 203 -18.62 -8.31 21.95
N ASN A 204 -18.52 -7.73 23.15
CA ASN A 204 -17.70 -6.53 23.36
C ASN A 204 -16.24 -6.83 23.06
N LYS A 205 -15.76 -8.07 23.24
CA LYS A 205 -14.39 -8.45 22.87
C LYS A 205 -14.04 -8.17 21.41
N VAL A 206 -15.00 -8.29 20.48
CA VAL A 206 -14.79 -7.91 19.08
C VAL A 206 -14.63 -6.41 18.96
N ILE A 207 -15.46 -5.63 19.66
CA ILE A 207 -15.40 -4.15 19.67
C ILE A 207 -14.09 -3.66 20.31
N GLU A 208 -13.73 -4.21 21.48
CA GLU A 208 -12.49 -3.91 22.22
C GLU A 208 -11.25 -4.13 21.36
N SER A 209 -11.29 -5.10 20.43
CA SER A 209 -10.18 -5.39 19.51
C SER A 209 -9.82 -4.24 18.55
N PHE A 210 -10.66 -3.20 18.46
CA PHE A 210 -10.41 -1.97 17.69
C PHE A 210 -10.01 -0.77 18.55
N LEU A 211 -10.19 -0.84 19.87
CA LEU A 211 -10.02 0.31 20.76
C LEU A 211 -8.59 0.39 21.30
N THR A 212 -7.96 1.56 21.20
CA THR A 212 -6.58 1.82 21.68
C THR A 212 -6.39 1.65 23.19
N LYS A 213 -7.49 1.55 23.94
CA LYS A 213 -7.48 1.14 25.35
C LYS A 213 -6.98 -0.29 25.52
N HIS A 214 -7.31 -1.17 24.57
CA HIS A 214 -7.06 -2.61 24.64
C HIS A 214 -6.02 -3.10 23.64
N ILE A 215 -5.79 -2.38 22.56
CA ILE A 215 -4.74 -2.66 21.57
C ILE A 215 -3.74 -1.49 21.46
N PRO A 216 -2.47 -1.74 21.09
CA PRO A 216 -1.48 -0.68 21.01
C PRO A 216 -1.74 0.28 19.84
N ASN A 217 -1.47 1.58 20.04
CA ASN A 217 -1.45 2.57 18.96
C ASN A 217 -0.14 2.48 18.14
N ALA A 218 -0.01 3.29 17.07
CA ALA A 218 1.15 3.22 16.18
C ALA A 218 2.50 3.44 16.88
N ASN A 219 2.57 4.36 17.86
CA ASN A 219 3.80 4.62 18.60
C ASN A 219 4.12 3.48 19.56
N GLU A 220 3.11 2.92 20.22
CA GLU A 220 3.26 1.77 21.12
C GLU A 220 3.69 0.50 20.35
N LEU A 221 3.10 0.25 19.17
CA LEU A 221 3.55 -0.83 18.29
C LEU A 221 5.01 -0.64 17.88
N GLN A 222 5.41 0.60 17.58
CA GLN A 222 6.79 0.91 17.23
C GLN A 222 7.73 0.64 18.41
N SER A 223 7.37 1.05 19.63
CA SER A 223 8.14 0.74 20.84
C SER A 223 8.27 -0.76 21.07
N LEU A 224 7.19 -1.53 20.93
CA LEU A 224 7.21 -2.99 21.04
C LEU A 224 8.08 -3.64 19.96
N ALA A 225 7.99 -3.17 18.72
CA ALA A 225 8.80 -3.68 17.62
C ALA A 225 10.29 -3.42 17.88
N HIS A 226 10.65 -2.25 18.42
CA HIS A 226 12.04 -1.91 18.74
C HIS A 226 12.67 -2.94 19.67
N LEU A 227 11.97 -3.43 20.69
CA LEU A 227 12.51 -4.42 21.64
C LEU A 227 13.04 -5.71 20.98
N ALA A 228 12.56 -6.07 19.78
CA ALA A 228 13.08 -7.17 18.98
C ALA A 228 14.00 -6.67 17.85
N HIS A 229 15.21 -6.18 18.17
CA HIS A 229 16.13 -5.60 17.17
C HIS A 229 16.76 -6.63 16.21
N HIS A 230 17.20 -7.77 16.75
CA HIS A 230 17.90 -8.81 16.00
C HIS A 230 17.02 -10.08 15.85
N PRO A 231 16.93 -10.69 14.65
CA PRO A 231 16.07 -11.86 14.42
C PRO A 231 16.40 -13.09 15.26
N ASP A 232 17.67 -13.27 15.60
CA ASP A 232 18.20 -14.45 16.29
C ASP A 232 18.25 -14.30 17.81
N GLU A 233 18.00 -13.09 18.32
CA GLU A 233 18.01 -12.77 19.75
C GLU A 233 16.58 -12.77 20.31
N LEU A 234 16.48 -13.00 21.62
CA LEU A 234 15.20 -12.81 22.30
C LEU A 234 14.92 -11.31 22.47
N PRO A 235 13.65 -10.88 22.33
CA PRO A 235 13.28 -9.48 22.53
C PRO A 235 13.57 -9.00 23.95
N GLY A 236 13.93 -7.72 24.08
CA GLY A 236 14.08 -7.06 25.37
C GLY A 236 12.76 -6.90 26.13
N PHE A 237 12.86 -6.57 27.41
CA PHE A 237 11.70 -6.26 28.26
C PHE A 237 11.37 -4.76 28.24
N THR A 238 10.10 -4.44 28.49
CA THR A 238 9.65 -3.06 28.67
C THR A 238 9.47 -2.72 30.14
N GLU A 239 9.88 -1.52 30.53
CA GLU A 239 9.61 -0.95 31.87
C GLU A 239 8.28 -0.17 31.90
N ASP A 240 7.67 0.09 30.74
CA ASP A 240 6.41 0.82 30.65
C ASP A 240 5.23 -0.06 31.05
N LYS A 241 4.59 0.30 32.17
CA LYS A 241 3.40 -0.38 32.70
C LYS A 241 2.29 -0.52 31.65
N ARG A 242 2.08 0.48 30.79
CA ARG A 242 1.04 0.45 29.75
C ARG A 242 1.36 -0.58 28.68
N LEU A 243 2.62 -0.65 28.23
CA LEU A 243 3.05 -1.65 27.25
C LEU A 243 2.94 -3.06 27.83
N THR A 244 3.31 -3.26 29.09
CA THR A 244 3.14 -4.56 29.76
C THR A 244 1.68 -5.00 29.83
N ILE A 245 0.75 -4.08 30.15
CA ILE A 245 -0.69 -4.38 30.16
C ILE A 245 -1.18 -4.78 28.77
N LEU A 246 -0.73 -4.06 27.73
CA LEU A 246 -1.12 -4.34 26.35
C LEU A 246 -0.55 -5.66 25.82
N MET A 247 0.70 -6.00 26.18
CA MET A 247 1.33 -7.27 25.83
C MET A 247 0.58 -8.46 26.45
N ASN A 248 0.11 -8.31 27.68
CA ASN A 248 -0.65 -9.35 28.37
C ASN A 248 -2.11 -9.46 27.90
N ASN A 249 -2.60 -8.52 27.07
CA ASN A 249 -3.95 -8.57 26.54
C ASN A 249 -3.99 -9.39 25.24
N PRO A 250 -4.70 -10.54 25.18
CA PRO A 250 -4.65 -11.43 24.02
C PRO A 250 -5.28 -10.84 22.75
N LEU A 251 -6.02 -9.73 22.84
CA LEU A 251 -6.52 -9.01 21.68
C LEU A 251 -5.40 -8.46 20.78
N ILE A 252 -4.16 -8.36 21.29
CA ILE A 252 -2.99 -7.98 20.48
C ILE A 252 -2.73 -9.00 19.37
N PHE A 253 -2.93 -10.31 19.62
CA PHE A 253 -2.78 -11.34 18.60
C PHE A 253 -3.81 -11.19 17.49
N SER A 254 -5.05 -10.87 17.87
CA SER A 254 -6.13 -10.62 16.92
C SER A 254 -5.81 -9.46 15.98
N TYR A 255 -5.31 -8.35 16.53
CA TYR A 255 -4.90 -7.19 15.75
C TYR A 255 -3.71 -7.49 14.83
N CYS A 256 -2.63 -8.05 15.37
CA CYS A 256 -1.42 -8.34 14.61
C CYS A 256 -1.68 -9.37 13.51
N ALA A 257 -2.47 -10.42 13.78
CA ALA A 257 -2.76 -11.46 12.79
C ALA A 257 -3.60 -10.92 11.64
N SER A 258 -4.57 -10.05 11.93
CA SER A 258 -5.36 -9.36 10.90
C SER A 258 -4.44 -8.54 9.99
N LYS A 259 -3.46 -7.82 10.55
CA LYS A 259 -2.51 -7.01 9.77
C LYS A 259 -1.51 -7.85 8.99
N VAL A 260 -1.01 -8.95 9.55
CA VAL A 260 -0.12 -9.89 8.86
C VAL A 260 -0.85 -10.55 7.69
N ALA A 261 -2.06 -11.06 7.89
CA ALA A 261 -2.84 -11.70 6.84
C ALA A 261 -3.22 -10.72 5.71
N GLU A 262 -3.63 -9.49 6.05
CA GLU A 262 -3.94 -8.44 5.08
C GLU A 262 -2.71 -8.08 4.23
N GLU A 263 -1.55 -7.87 4.87
CA GLU A 263 -0.31 -7.53 4.16
C GLU A 263 0.22 -8.69 3.31
N ALA A 264 0.23 -9.92 3.84
CA ALA A 264 0.65 -11.12 3.11
C ALA A 264 -0.28 -11.41 1.92
N SER A 265 -1.59 -11.23 2.09
CA SER A 265 -2.55 -11.40 0.98
C SER A 265 -2.37 -10.35 -0.12
N ASN A 266 -1.98 -9.12 0.24
CA ASN A 266 -1.86 -8.01 -0.70
C ASN A 266 -0.49 -7.94 -1.40
N ARG A 267 0.59 -8.22 -0.67
CA ARG A 267 1.97 -8.01 -1.12
C ARG A 267 2.85 -9.25 -1.11
N GLY A 268 2.36 -10.37 -0.58
CA GLY A 268 3.13 -11.61 -0.43
C GLY A 268 3.92 -11.67 0.88
N TRP A 269 4.40 -12.88 1.19
CA TRP A 269 5.18 -13.18 2.40
C TRP A 269 6.58 -12.53 2.44
N ASP A 270 7.05 -11.99 1.31
CA ASP A 270 8.31 -11.24 1.16
C ASP A 270 8.14 -9.73 1.45
N SER A 271 6.95 -9.27 1.85
CA SER A 271 6.74 -7.86 2.18
C SER A 271 7.57 -7.41 3.38
N LYS A 272 8.28 -6.28 3.22
CA LYS A 272 9.07 -5.63 4.27
C LYS A 272 8.23 -5.20 5.47
N ASN A 273 6.94 -4.95 5.28
CA ASN A 273 6.04 -4.55 6.36
C ASN A 273 5.71 -5.69 7.31
N LEU A 274 5.80 -6.95 6.87
CA LEU A 274 5.53 -8.11 7.73
C LEU A 274 6.56 -8.22 8.86
N ALA A 275 7.83 -7.88 8.58
CA ALA A 275 8.89 -7.86 9.59
C ALA A 275 8.53 -6.98 10.79
N PHE A 276 7.82 -5.87 10.59
CA PHE A 276 7.36 -5.01 11.68
C PHE A 276 6.39 -5.76 12.62
N PHE A 277 5.35 -6.39 12.07
CA PHE A 277 4.36 -7.09 12.89
C PHE A 277 4.94 -8.35 13.56
N TYR A 278 5.85 -9.06 12.88
CA TYR A 278 6.54 -10.20 13.49
C TYR A 278 7.40 -9.79 14.68
N ARG A 279 8.07 -8.63 14.62
CA ARG A 279 8.81 -8.08 15.76
C ARG A 279 7.89 -7.77 16.94
N VAL A 280 6.72 -7.17 16.69
CA VAL A 280 5.73 -6.90 17.75
C VAL A 280 5.28 -8.20 18.40
N VAL A 281 4.87 -9.20 17.61
CA VAL A 281 4.40 -10.49 18.14
C VAL A 281 5.51 -11.25 18.86
N ALA A 282 6.75 -11.20 18.34
CA ALA A 282 7.94 -11.76 18.99
C ALA A 282 8.14 -11.17 20.38
N THR A 283 8.07 -9.84 20.51
CA THR A 283 8.15 -9.14 21.79
C THR A 283 7.05 -9.58 22.76
N VAL A 284 5.80 -9.64 22.29
CA VAL A 284 4.65 -10.06 23.11
C VAL A 284 4.83 -11.47 23.66
N MET A 285 5.27 -12.41 22.81
CA MET A 285 5.44 -13.81 23.18
C MET A 285 6.80 -14.12 23.82
N HIS A 286 7.70 -13.13 23.85
CA HIS A 286 9.11 -13.29 24.23
C HIS A 286 9.78 -14.48 23.52
N ARG A 287 9.64 -14.54 22.19
CA ARG A 287 10.20 -15.58 21.32
C ARG A 287 11.02 -14.97 20.19
N ARG A 288 11.87 -15.79 19.54
CA ARG A 288 12.64 -15.35 18.36
C ARG A 288 11.71 -15.09 17.19
N ILE A 289 12.08 -14.15 16.32
CA ILE A 289 11.27 -13.76 15.16
C ILE A 289 11.02 -14.97 14.24
N GLY A 290 12.01 -15.84 14.07
CA GLY A 290 11.89 -17.05 13.25
C GLY A 290 10.78 -18.00 13.72
N ASP A 291 10.56 -18.12 15.03
CA ASP A 291 9.50 -18.96 15.58
C ASP A 291 8.11 -18.38 15.25
N ILE A 292 7.95 -17.06 15.37
CA ILE A 292 6.71 -16.38 15.02
C ILE A 292 6.36 -16.56 13.54
N ILE A 293 7.35 -16.41 12.65
CA ILE A 293 7.20 -16.62 11.20
C ILE A 293 6.80 -18.06 10.92
N LYS A 294 7.50 -19.03 11.52
CA LYS A 294 7.20 -20.46 11.37
C LYS A 294 5.74 -20.76 11.76
N THR A 295 5.28 -20.24 12.90
CA THR A 295 3.91 -20.42 13.38
C THR A 295 2.89 -19.76 12.44
N ALA A 296 3.17 -18.57 11.93
CA ALA A 296 2.30 -17.90 10.96
C ALA A 296 2.16 -18.70 9.65
N HIS A 297 3.27 -19.23 9.14
CA HIS A 297 3.28 -20.09 7.96
C HIS A 297 2.51 -21.39 8.21
N PHE A 298 2.78 -22.07 9.32
CA PHE A 298 2.05 -23.29 9.71
C PHE A 298 0.54 -23.03 9.81
N ALA A 299 0.14 -21.98 10.52
CA ALA A 299 -1.25 -21.56 10.64
C ALA A 299 -1.91 -21.32 9.26
N SER A 300 -1.19 -20.71 8.32
CA SER A 300 -1.72 -20.51 6.96
C SER A 300 -1.99 -21.83 6.22
N THR A 301 -1.14 -22.84 6.42
CA THR A 301 -1.31 -24.18 5.82
C THR A 301 -2.52 -24.91 6.41
N GLU A 302 -2.73 -24.80 7.72
CA GLU A 302 -3.91 -25.34 8.39
C GLU A 302 -5.18 -24.64 7.91
N ALA A 303 -5.20 -23.30 7.86
CA ALA A 303 -6.33 -22.54 7.36
C ALA A 303 -6.70 -22.91 5.91
N ALA A 304 -5.69 -23.12 5.06
CA ALA A 304 -5.88 -23.56 3.67
C ALA A 304 -6.51 -24.97 3.59
N LYS A 305 -6.20 -25.86 4.54
CA LYS A 305 -6.76 -27.21 4.62
C LYS A 305 -8.19 -27.21 5.14
N LEU A 306 -8.47 -26.42 6.19
CA LEU A 306 -9.75 -26.42 6.90
C LEU A 306 -10.82 -25.54 6.22
N TYR A 307 -10.43 -24.40 5.66
CA TYR A 307 -11.36 -23.32 5.32
C TYR A 307 -11.23 -22.85 3.86
N ASN A 308 -11.03 -23.73 2.89
CA ASN A 308 -10.89 -23.30 1.49
C ASN A 308 -12.23 -22.89 0.85
N HIS A 309 -12.40 -21.58 0.63
CA HIS A 309 -13.64 -21.00 0.09
C HIS A 309 -13.61 -20.70 -1.43
N ARG A 310 -12.52 -21.05 -2.14
CA ARG A 310 -12.32 -20.82 -3.59
C ARG A 310 -12.35 -19.36 -4.08
N GLY A 311 -12.50 -18.37 -3.19
CA GLY A 311 -12.50 -16.94 -3.57
C GLY A 311 -11.12 -16.41 -3.96
N LYS A 312 -10.06 -16.93 -3.32
CA LYS A 312 -8.66 -16.66 -3.67
C LYS A 312 -7.82 -17.93 -3.56
N ARG A 313 -6.60 -17.89 -4.10
CA ARG A 313 -5.57 -18.87 -3.78
C ARG A 313 -5.19 -18.68 -2.31
N PRO A 314 -5.23 -19.72 -1.45
CA PRO A 314 -4.80 -19.60 -0.06
C PRO A 314 -3.36 -19.12 0.06
N MET A 315 -3.07 -18.36 1.12
CA MET A 315 -1.73 -17.79 1.37
C MET A 315 -0.66 -18.88 1.53
N ALA A 316 -1.04 -20.07 1.99
CA ALA A 316 -0.14 -21.22 2.08
C ALA A 316 0.50 -21.61 0.74
N LEU A 317 -0.21 -21.43 -0.39
CA LEU A 317 0.35 -21.76 -1.70
C LEU A 317 1.46 -20.79 -2.12
N GLN A 318 1.46 -19.57 -1.58
CA GLN A 318 2.54 -18.60 -1.84
C GLN A 318 3.87 -19.06 -1.23
N LEU A 319 3.84 -19.91 -0.20
CA LEU A 319 5.04 -20.49 0.42
C LEU A 319 5.76 -21.50 -0.47
N LEU A 320 5.10 -21.96 -1.55
CA LEU A 320 5.67 -22.86 -2.54
C LEU A 320 6.33 -22.10 -3.71
N ASP A 321 6.32 -20.77 -3.69
CA ASP A 321 6.99 -19.96 -4.71
C ASP A 321 8.51 -20.12 -4.57
N PRO A 322 9.22 -20.66 -5.58
CA PRO A 322 10.68 -20.85 -5.52
C PRO A 322 11.44 -19.52 -5.43
N ASP A 323 10.80 -18.41 -5.81
CA ASP A 323 11.39 -17.07 -5.74
C ASP A 323 11.13 -16.38 -4.38
N LEU A 324 10.41 -17.04 -3.46
CA LEU A 324 10.11 -16.49 -2.14
C LEU A 324 11.39 -16.40 -1.30
N TYR A 325 11.67 -15.21 -0.76
CA TYR A 325 12.88 -14.87 0.01
C TYR A 325 14.23 -14.99 -0.73
N THR A 326 14.25 -15.48 -1.96
CA THR A 326 15.47 -15.56 -2.81
C THR A 326 15.65 -14.32 -3.68
N LYS A 327 14.62 -13.48 -3.80
CA LYS A 327 14.74 -12.13 -4.34
C LYS A 327 15.61 -11.28 -3.40
N ASN A 328 16.92 -11.36 -3.60
CA ASN A 328 17.84 -10.28 -3.26
C ASN A 328 17.16 -8.96 -3.64
N SER A 329 17.17 -8.01 -2.71
CA SER A 329 16.66 -6.62 -2.73
C SER A 329 16.90 -5.82 -4.01
N ALA A 330 16.43 -6.30 -5.16
CA ALA A 330 16.68 -5.77 -6.50
C ALA A 330 15.48 -6.01 -7.44
N SER A 331 14.28 -6.26 -6.92
CA SER A 331 13.05 -6.00 -7.66
C SER A 331 12.57 -4.57 -7.36
N VAL A 332 13.43 -3.59 -7.70
CA VAL A 332 12.92 -2.30 -8.16
C VAL A 332 11.90 -2.67 -9.23
N LYS A 333 10.63 -2.34 -8.98
CA LYS A 333 9.53 -2.45 -9.95
C LYS A 333 10.14 -2.23 -11.34
N LYS A 334 10.00 -3.19 -12.26
CA LYS A 334 10.13 -2.89 -13.69
C LYS A 334 9.06 -1.85 -13.99
N LYS A 335 9.34 -0.57 -13.67
CA LYS A 335 8.76 0.56 -14.38
C LYS A 335 8.95 0.17 -15.82
N VAL A 336 7.86 0.09 -16.57
CA VAL A 336 7.92 0.10 -18.03
C VAL A 336 9.03 1.09 -18.39
N ILE A 337 10.14 0.60 -18.95
CA ILE A 337 11.32 1.40 -19.25
C ILE A 337 10.91 2.27 -20.43
N VAL A 338 10.10 3.30 -20.15
CA VAL A 338 9.86 4.39 -21.07
C VAL A 338 11.19 5.12 -21.09
N SER A 339 11.83 5.17 -22.26
CA SER A 339 13.13 5.82 -22.42
C SER A 339 13.07 7.24 -21.82
N PRO A 340 14.14 7.75 -21.20
CA PRO A 340 14.13 9.08 -20.60
C PRO A 340 13.65 10.19 -21.55
N LEU A 341 13.91 10.04 -22.85
CA LEU A 341 13.41 10.91 -23.92
C LEU A 341 11.88 10.82 -24.12
N ALA A 342 11.31 9.61 -24.07
CA ALA A 342 9.87 9.42 -24.16
C ALA A 342 9.14 9.94 -22.90
N GLN A 343 9.79 9.87 -21.73
CA GLN A 343 9.29 10.53 -20.51
C GLN A 343 9.33 12.05 -20.63
N LEU A 344 10.42 12.62 -21.16
CA LEU A 344 10.53 14.06 -21.42
C LEU A 344 9.41 14.54 -22.35
N LYS A 345 9.21 13.85 -23.49
CA LYS A 345 8.13 14.18 -24.44
C LYS A 345 6.74 14.16 -23.78
N LYS A 346 6.45 13.14 -22.97
CA LYS A 346 5.15 13.02 -22.27
C LYS A 346 4.94 14.10 -21.20
N ASN A 347 6.01 14.52 -20.53
CA ASN A 347 5.93 15.53 -19.49
C ASN A 347 5.82 16.95 -20.08
N LEU A 348 6.46 17.20 -21.24
CA LEU A 348 6.35 18.47 -21.95
C LEU A 348 4.92 18.75 -22.45
N THR A 349 4.12 17.73 -22.78
CA THR A 349 2.72 17.90 -23.20
C THR A 349 1.73 18.17 -22.07
N ARG A 350 2.16 18.19 -20.79
CA ARG A 350 1.28 18.43 -19.65
C ARG A 350 1.24 19.92 -19.31
N SER A 351 0.05 20.47 -19.12
CA SER A 351 -0.20 21.88 -18.78
C SER A 351 0.57 22.36 -17.54
N GLU A 352 0.79 21.47 -16.56
CA GLU A 352 1.53 21.75 -15.32
C GLU A 352 3.03 22.08 -15.53
N HIS A 353 3.57 21.83 -16.74
CA HIS A 353 4.99 21.99 -17.04
C HIS A 353 5.30 23.04 -18.12
N GLN A 354 4.33 23.87 -18.52
CA GLN A 354 4.46 24.90 -19.56
C GLN A 354 5.25 26.17 -19.16
N GLY A 355 6.29 26.04 -18.32
CA GLY A 355 7.12 27.16 -17.90
C GLY A 355 8.61 26.92 -18.20
N CYS A 356 9.32 27.96 -18.65
CA CYS A 356 10.76 27.93 -18.94
C CYS A 356 11.59 27.31 -17.79
N LYS A 357 11.28 27.64 -16.53
CA LYS A 357 11.94 27.04 -15.36
C LYS A 357 11.63 25.54 -15.19
N ASN A 358 10.40 25.11 -15.46
CA ASN A 358 10.01 23.70 -15.33
C ASN A 358 10.58 22.85 -16.46
N GLN A 359 10.54 23.36 -17.70
CA GLN A 359 11.15 22.74 -18.87
C GLN A 359 12.67 22.59 -18.69
N ALA A 360 13.37 23.62 -18.18
CA ALA A 360 14.80 23.56 -17.92
C ALA A 360 15.16 22.52 -16.84
N ASN A 361 14.36 22.40 -15.78
CA ASN A 361 14.56 21.37 -14.75
C ASN A 361 14.38 19.95 -15.32
N LEU A 362 13.34 19.74 -16.13
CA LEU A 362 13.10 18.47 -16.82
C LEU A 362 14.25 18.12 -17.76
N ALA A 363 14.72 19.10 -18.54
CA ALA A 363 15.84 18.94 -19.45
C ALA A 363 17.13 18.56 -18.72
N LEU A 364 17.47 19.24 -17.62
CA LEU A 364 18.66 18.91 -16.83
C LEU A 364 18.58 17.50 -16.23
N LYS A 365 17.41 17.09 -15.74
CA LYS A 365 17.20 15.72 -15.24
C LYS A 365 17.37 14.68 -16.34
N THR A 366 16.85 14.94 -17.54
CA THR A 366 17.03 14.04 -18.69
C THR A 366 18.51 13.98 -19.10
N ILE A 367 19.20 15.12 -19.20
CA ILE A 367 20.64 15.18 -19.54
C ILE A 367 21.46 14.31 -18.57
N LYS A 368 21.26 14.45 -17.26
CA LYS A 368 21.95 13.62 -16.25
C LYS A 368 21.69 12.11 -16.39
N GLN A 369 20.56 11.73 -16.97
CA GLN A 369 20.19 10.32 -17.15
C GLN A 369 20.66 9.77 -18.50
N THR A 370 20.78 10.60 -19.53
CA THR A 370 21.05 10.15 -20.91
C THR A 370 22.46 10.44 -21.39
N ILE A 371 23.17 11.41 -20.78
CA ILE A 371 24.52 11.83 -21.16
C ILE A 371 25.43 11.68 -19.93
N PRO A 372 25.89 10.46 -19.61
CA PRO A 372 26.69 10.21 -18.41
C PRO A 372 28.08 10.87 -18.47
N ASN A 373 28.58 11.14 -19.68
CA ASN A 373 29.88 11.78 -19.90
C ASN A 373 29.88 13.27 -19.58
N ALA A 374 28.71 13.90 -19.39
CA ALA A 374 28.61 15.32 -19.00
C ALA A 374 28.89 15.48 -17.50
N GLN A 375 30.16 15.73 -17.16
CA GLN A 375 30.57 15.98 -15.77
C GLN A 375 29.93 17.26 -15.22
N HIS A 376 29.84 18.29 -16.06
CA HIS A 376 29.29 19.59 -15.69
C HIS A 376 28.23 20.05 -16.69
N ALA A 377 27.18 20.72 -16.20
CA ALA A 377 26.14 21.27 -17.06
C ALA A 377 25.54 22.55 -16.48
N ILE A 378 25.24 23.53 -17.32
CA ILE A 378 24.53 24.76 -16.98
C ILE A 378 23.42 24.98 -18.02
N ILE A 379 22.22 25.34 -17.56
CA ILE A 379 21.13 25.80 -18.43
C ILE A 379 20.88 27.26 -18.12
N PHE A 380 21.04 28.11 -19.14
CA PHE A 380 20.76 29.53 -19.07
C PHE A 380 19.39 29.84 -19.65
N ARG A 381 18.74 30.87 -19.12
CA ARG A 381 17.61 31.56 -19.74
C ARG A 381 18.10 32.86 -20.33
N HIS A 382 17.68 33.13 -21.56
CA HIS A 382 17.87 34.39 -22.24
C HIS A 382 16.53 35.10 -22.40
N ASN A 383 16.46 36.35 -21.94
CA ASN A 383 15.35 37.27 -22.10
C ASN A 383 15.88 38.66 -22.49
N SER A 384 15.03 39.69 -22.44
CA SER A 384 15.42 41.09 -22.72
C SER A 384 16.53 41.65 -21.80
N THR A 385 16.85 40.97 -20.69
CA THR A 385 17.86 41.39 -19.69
C THR A 385 19.18 40.61 -19.78
N GLY A 386 19.34 39.75 -20.80
CA GLY A 386 20.56 38.96 -21.02
C GLY A 386 20.44 37.49 -20.59
N PHE A 387 21.58 36.81 -20.44
CA PHE A 387 21.66 35.40 -20.07
C PHE A 387 21.82 35.22 -18.55
N GLN A 388 20.91 34.45 -17.95
CA GLN A 388 20.93 34.11 -16.53
C GLN A 388 20.96 32.60 -16.32
N PRO A 389 21.87 32.05 -15.49
CA PRO A 389 21.88 30.62 -15.17
C PRO A 389 20.64 30.24 -14.36
N LEU A 390 19.85 29.28 -14.85
CA LEU A 390 18.66 28.75 -14.15
C LEU A 390 18.98 27.53 -13.31
N PHE A 391 19.70 26.57 -13.88
CA PHE A 391 20.07 25.32 -13.22
C PHE A 391 21.50 24.95 -13.59
N GLN A 392 22.17 24.27 -12.66
CA GLN A 392 23.54 23.81 -12.85
C GLN A 392 23.73 22.41 -12.25
N SER A 393 24.72 21.69 -12.75
CA SER A 393 25.20 20.42 -12.23
C SER A 393 26.72 20.38 -12.27
N GLY A 394 27.33 19.86 -11.20
CA GLY A 394 28.77 19.62 -11.11
C GLY A 394 29.59 20.84 -10.68
N TYR A 395 29.12 22.06 -10.92
CA TYR A 395 29.86 23.28 -10.57
C TYR A 395 29.58 23.75 -9.15
N LYS A 396 30.59 24.33 -8.50
CA LYS A 396 30.42 25.04 -7.22
C LYS A 396 29.75 26.39 -7.47
N LEU A 397 28.67 26.67 -6.72
CA LEU A 397 27.86 27.89 -6.88
C LEU A 397 28.65 29.19 -6.72
N ASP A 398 29.67 29.18 -5.85
CA ASP A 398 30.47 30.38 -5.54
C ASP A 398 31.38 30.81 -6.70
N ILE A 399 31.74 29.87 -7.58
CA ILE A 399 32.53 30.15 -8.80
C ILE A 399 31.60 30.73 -9.87
N LEU A 400 30.43 30.10 -10.09
CA LEU A 400 29.46 30.55 -11.09
C LEU A 400 28.91 31.95 -10.84
N LYS A 401 28.79 32.37 -9.57
CA LYS A 401 28.33 33.72 -9.20
C LYS A 401 29.35 34.81 -9.49
N LYS A 402 30.63 34.48 -9.62
CA LYS A 402 31.70 35.44 -9.92
C LYS A 402 31.76 35.77 -11.42
N ILE A 403 31.24 34.87 -12.26
CA ILE A 403 31.22 35.02 -13.72
C ILE A 403 30.13 36.00 -14.15
N ARG A 404 30.50 36.97 -14.98
CA ARG A 404 29.57 37.98 -15.53
C ARG A 404 28.91 37.44 -16.81
N TRP A 405 27.91 36.59 -16.64
CA TRP A 405 27.18 35.96 -17.77
C TRP A 405 26.46 36.91 -18.73
N ASN A 406 26.21 38.15 -18.29
CA ASN A 406 25.61 39.22 -19.09
C ASN A 406 26.63 40.09 -19.84
N ALA A 407 27.93 39.77 -19.77
CA ALA A 407 28.95 40.50 -20.53
C ALA A 407 28.81 40.24 -22.04
N ASP A 408 29.24 41.21 -22.85
CA ASP A 408 29.19 41.13 -24.31
C ASP A 408 30.10 40.01 -24.85
N SER A 409 29.52 38.85 -25.10
CA SER A 409 30.20 37.71 -25.74
C SER A 409 29.66 37.50 -27.15
N LYS A 410 30.56 37.42 -28.14
CA LYS A 410 30.19 37.12 -29.53
C LYS A 410 29.53 35.74 -29.65
N VAL A 411 29.97 34.78 -28.84
CA VAL A 411 29.43 33.42 -28.78
C VAL A 411 27.99 33.44 -28.26
N PHE A 412 27.75 34.07 -27.12
CA PHE A 412 26.40 34.18 -26.54
C PHE A 412 25.48 35.02 -27.44
N GLY A 413 25.99 36.07 -28.07
CA GLY A 413 25.25 36.89 -29.05
C GLY A 413 24.85 36.13 -30.32
N LYS A 414 25.68 35.21 -30.81
CA LYS A 414 25.34 34.32 -31.94
C LYS A 414 24.30 33.28 -31.55
N LEU A 415 24.47 32.67 -30.38
CA LEU A 415 23.54 31.69 -29.79
C LEU A 415 22.19 32.33 -29.42
N ALA A 416 22.18 33.64 -29.12
CA ALA A 416 20.99 34.43 -28.86
C ALA A 416 20.15 34.75 -30.12
N LYS A 417 20.74 34.60 -31.32
CA LYS A 417 20.08 34.98 -32.58
C LYS A 417 19.65 33.79 -33.42
N GLN A 418 20.32 32.64 -33.31
CA GLN A 418 20.07 31.50 -34.17
C GLN A 418 20.13 30.17 -33.43
N LYS A 419 19.21 29.27 -33.78
CA LYS A 419 19.22 27.88 -33.34
C LYS A 419 20.52 27.22 -33.80
N SER A 420 21.41 26.93 -32.87
CA SER A 420 22.67 26.27 -33.17
C SER A 420 23.06 25.32 -32.05
N ALA A 421 23.76 24.26 -32.45
CA ALA A 421 24.34 23.28 -31.55
C ALA A 421 25.74 22.96 -32.07
N SER A 422 26.74 23.18 -31.23
CA SER A 422 28.16 23.05 -31.58
C SER A 422 28.87 22.20 -30.53
N HIS A 423 29.70 21.28 -30.98
CA HIS A 423 30.64 20.54 -30.14
C HIS A 423 32.04 21.13 -30.39
N LEU A 424 32.66 21.65 -29.33
CA LEU A 424 33.88 22.44 -29.35
C LEU A 424 34.95 21.74 -28.50
N PHE A 425 36.10 21.46 -29.09
CA PHE A 425 37.27 20.85 -28.44
C PHE A 425 38.55 21.23 -29.22
N GLY A 426 39.72 21.13 -28.59
CA GLY A 426 41.02 21.44 -29.20
C GLY A 426 41.14 22.89 -29.68
N ASP A 427 41.81 23.12 -30.82
CA ASP A 427 42.07 24.45 -31.39
C ASP A 427 40.79 25.30 -31.59
N LYS A 428 39.66 24.63 -31.84
CA LYS A 428 38.34 25.29 -31.99
C LYS A 428 37.81 25.83 -30.66
N LEU A 429 38.12 25.17 -29.55
CA LEU A 429 37.76 25.67 -28.22
C LEU A 429 38.73 26.78 -27.81
N GLY A 430 40.04 26.59 -27.99
CA GLY A 430 41.07 27.58 -27.63
C GLY A 430 40.85 28.95 -28.26
N THR A 431 40.47 28.98 -29.55
CA THR A 431 40.13 30.24 -30.25
C THR A 431 38.86 30.93 -29.72
N LEU A 432 37.91 30.16 -29.17
CA LEU A 432 36.64 30.67 -28.64
C LEU A 432 36.70 31.06 -27.16
N LEU A 433 37.69 30.59 -26.40
CA LEU A 433 37.86 30.96 -24.99
C LEU A 433 37.99 32.48 -24.80
N LEU A 434 38.61 33.17 -25.77
CA LEU A 434 38.78 34.63 -25.77
C LEU A 434 37.48 35.42 -26.01
N ASP A 435 36.46 34.79 -26.59
CA ASP A 435 35.16 35.41 -26.90
C ASP A 435 34.06 34.99 -25.90
N LEU A 436 34.39 34.22 -24.86
CA LEU A 436 33.48 33.82 -23.77
C LEU A 436 33.34 34.93 -22.70
N PRO A 437 32.30 34.90 -21.85
CA PRO A 437 32.10 35.92 -20.81
C PRO A 437 33.27 36.01 -19.83
N ASP A 438 33.62 37.23 -19.40
CA ASP A 438 34.72 37.51 -18.47
C ASP A 438 34.74 36.53 -17.28
N THR A 439 35.91 35.97 -16.97
CA THR A 439 36.20 34.99 -15.91
C THR A 439 35.67 33.56 -16.12
N SER A 440 35.22 33.21 -17.34
CA SER A 440 34.82 31.83 -17.67
C SER A 440 35.97 30.83 -17.72
N ASP A 441 37.22 31.29 -17.82
CA ASP A 441 38.45 30.49 -17.72
C ASP A 441 38.54 29.67 -16.42
N GLN A 442 37.80 30.06 -15.38
CA GLN A 442 37.72 29.32 -14.12
C GLN A 442 36.93 28.01 -14.20
N ILE A 443 36.13 27.82 -15.26
CA ILE A 443 35.23 26.66 -15.41
C ILE A 443 35.48 25.85 -16.69
N ILE A 444 36.28 26.37 -17.62
CA ILE A 444 36.62 25.73 -18.88
C ILE A 444 38.03 26.12 -19.33
N ASP A 445 38.78 25.16 -19.87
CA ASP A 445 40.09 25.39 -20.48
C ASP A 445 40.24 24.61 -21.80
N GLU A 446 41.44 24.65 -22.40
CA GLU A 446 41.75 24.04 -23.69
C GLU A 446 41.63 22.51 -23.72
N GLN A 447 41.69 21.86 -22.56
CA GLN A 447 41.58 20.39 -22.42
C GLN A 447 40.13 19.93 -22.22
N SER A 448 39.19 20.85 -22.04
CA SER A 448 37.77 20.53 -21.92
C SER A 448 37.13 20.21 -23.28
N HIS A 449 36.09 19.37 -23.24
CA HIS A 449 35.11 19.28 -24.31
C HIS A 449 33.86 20.06 -23.92
N LEU A 450 33.39 20.93 -24.82
CA LEU A 450 32.21 21.78 -24.60
C LEU A 450 31.15 21.54 -25.67
N ILE A 451 29.93 21.26 -25.25
CA ILE A 451 28.76 21.29 -26.14
C ILE A 451 27.89 22.49 -25.76
N LEU A 452 27.67 23.37 -26.72
CA LEU A 452 26.74 24.50 -26.63
C LEU A 452 25.55 24.24 -27.53
N ALA A 453 24.33 24.37 -27.01
CA ALA A 453 23.11 24.26 -27.82
C ALA A 453 22.03 25.25 -27.37
N SER A 454 21.34 25.88 -28.31
CA SER A 454 20.26 26.84 -28.04
C SER A 454 18.88 26.26 -28.37
N ALA A 455 17.89 26.46 -27.50
CA ALA A 455 16.48 26.16 -27.73
C ALA A 455 15.62 27.43 -27.61
N VAL A 456 14.64 27.61 -28.50
CA VAL A 456 13.61 28.64 -28.39
C VAL A 456 12.46 28.06 -27.59
N VAL A 457 12.07 28.72 -26.51
CA VAL A 457 10.93 28.30 -25.67
C VAL A 457 9.68 29.03 -26.14
N ASN A 458 9.72 30.37 -26.11
CA ASN A 458 8.64 31.26 -26.56
C ASN A 458 9.23 32.41 -27.41
N GLN A 459 8.38 33.25 -28.01
CA GLN A 459 8.81 34.40 -28.84
C GLN A 459 9.78 35.38 -28.13
N GLN A 460 9.80 35.39 -26.79
CA GLN A 460 10.61 36.31 -25.98
C GLN A 460 11.68 35.59 -25.13
N GLU A 461 11.73 34.26 -25.15
CA GLU A 461 12.61 33.48 -24.27
C GLU A 461 13.33 32.35 -24.99
N MET A 462 14.64 32.26 -24.74
CA MET A 462 15.47 31.15 -25.20
C MET A 462 16.22 30.48 -24.04
N MET A 463 16.57 29.22 -24.23
CA MET A 463 17.45 28.47 -23.35
C MET A 463 18.79 28.20 -24.04
N LEU A 464 19.88 28.30 -23.28
CA LEU A 464 21.20 27.86 -23.71
C LEU A 464 21.66 26.71 -22.80
N PHE A 465 22.06 25.62 -23.43
CA PHE A 465 22.62 24.43 -22.80
C PHE A 465 24.12 24.48 -22.93
N TRP A 466 24.80 24.43 -21.79
CA TRP A 466 26.24 24.33 -21.65
C TRP A 466 26.56 23.01 -20.99
N LEU A 467 27.19 22.08 -21.72
CA LEU A 467 27.64 20.80 -21.18
C LEU A 467 29.16 20.75 -21.34
N GLU A 468 29.86 20.55 -20.23
CA GLU A 468 31.32 20.47 -20.19
C GLU A 468 31.75 19.16 -19.55
N THR A 469 32.89 18.67 -20.01
CA THR A 469 33.54 17.51 -19.43
C THR A 469 35.03 17.51 -19.73
N ARG A 470 35.78 16.87 -18.84
CA ARG A 470 37.21 16.58 -19.02
C ARG A 470 37.47 15.26 -19.72
N THR A 471 36.43 14.45 -19.89
CA THR A 471 36.45 13.22 -20.70
C THR A 471 35.82 13.49 -22.05
N GLU A 472 36.32 12.95 -23.15
CA GLU A 472 35.75 13.20 -24.49
C GLU A 472 34.22 12.97 -24.55
N PHE A 473 33.49 13.86 -25.24
CA PHE A 473 32.09 13.62 -25.63
C PHE A 473 32.04 12.81 -26.93
N ASP A 474 31.20 11.78 -26.98
CA ASP A 474 31.00 10.99 -28.19
C ASP A 474 29.94 11.61 -29.14
N GLU A 475 29.85 11.09 -30.37
CA GLU A 475 28.85 11.55 -31.35
C GLU A 475 27.40 11.30 -30.86
N LYS A 476 27.21 10.31 -29.99
CA LYS A 476 25.91 9.93 -29.44
C LYS A 476 25.44 10.92 -28.39
N ASP A 477 26.33 11.45 -27.55
CA ASP A 477 26.08 12.48 -26.56
C ASP A 477 25.62 13.76 -27.25
N PHE A 478 26.31 14.17 -28.32
CA PHE A 478 25.93 15.32 -29.13
C PHE A 478 24.56 15.14 -29.82
N LYS A 479 24.31 13.96 -30.41
CA LYS A 479 22.99 13.63 -31.00
C LYS A 479 21.88 13.62 -29.95
N THR A 480 22.15 13.10 -28.76
CA THR A 480 21.18 13.04 -27.65
C THR A 480 20.82 14.42 -27.14
N LEU A 481 21.80 15.33 -26.97
CA LEU A 481 21.51 16.71 -26.60
C LEU A 481 20.67 17.43 -27.67
N LYS A 482 20.98 17.23 -28.96
CA LYS A 482 20.18 17.77 -30.07
C LYS A 482 18.72 17.29 -30.01
N GLN A 483 18.49 16.02 -29.65
CA GLN A 483 17.13 15.49 -29.49
C GLN A 483 16.39 16.14 -28.31
N ILE A 484 17.07 16.34 -27.17
CA ILE A 484 16.49 17.03 -26.00
C ILE A 484 16.10 18.47 -26.36
N VAL A 485 17.02 19.20 -27.01
CA VAL A 485 16.80 20.58 -27.48
C VAL A 485 15.66 20.65 -28.50
N SER A 486 15.58 19.68 -29.42
CA SER A 486 14.48 19.59 -30.40
C SER A 486 13.12 19.33 -29.72
N LEU A 487 13.08 18.48 -28.69
CA LEU A 487 11.84 18.23 -27.94
C LEU A 487 11.35 19.48 -27.22
N ILE A 488 12.25 20.30 -26.68
CA ILE A 488 11.91 21.56 -26.00
C ILE A 488 11.43 22.62 -27.00
N ASN A 489 12.06 22.69 -28.18
CA ASN A 489 11.62 23.58 -29.26
C ASN A 489 10.20 23.27 -29.79
N ASN A 490 9.74 22.02 -29.61
CA ASN A 490 8.47 21.51 -30.15
C ASN A 490 7.42 21.24 -29.04
N ALA A 491 7.70 21.65 -27.81
CA ALA A 491 6.80 21.58 -26.66
C ALA A 491 5.93 22.82 -26.57
#